data_AF-A0A661FF62-F1
#
_entry.id   AF-A0A661FF62-F1
#
_cell.length_a   1.000
_cell.length_b   1.000
_cell.length_c   1.000
_cell.angle_alpha   90.00
_cell.angle_beta   90.00
_cell.angle_gamma   90.00
#
_symmetry.space_group_name_H-M   'P 1'
#
loop_
_entity.id
_entity.type
_entity.pdbx_description
1 polymer ?
#
loop_
_entity_poly.entity_id
_entity_poly.type
_entity_poly.pdbx_seq_one_letter_code
_entity_poly.pdbx_strand_id
1 'polypeptide(L)'
;MVTDLNGLQFDNRFFNELPADPETNNHPRHIEGACYSTVAPKTVSSPKLVAYSKEVAELIGLDHKSCLSEPFSQIFTGNQLLEGMQSYAQCYGGHQFGNWAGQLGDGRAINLGEIINQKGEHWTLQLKGAGKTPYSRGADGLAVLRSSVREFLCSEAMFHLGVPTTRALSLALTGEQVVRDMFYDGRAKPEPGAIVCRVAPSFTRFGSFQLPASRGDIALLKKLVDFTIVNDFPHLGKPDKACYLAWFKEICQKTAEMVIHWQRVGFVHGVMNTDNMSILGLTIDYGPYGWLEDFDP
;
A
#
# COMPACT_ATOMS: atom_id res chain seq x y z
N MET A 1 24.74 8.15 -4.19
CA MET A 1 25.28 8.30 -2.83
C MET A 1 24.18 8.01 -1.84
N VAL A 2 24.27 6.93 -1.08
CA VAL A 2 23.27 6.61 -0.06
C VAL A 2 23.27 7.70 1.01
N THR A 3 22.10 8.16 1.46
CA THR A 3 21.93 9.25 2.43
C THR A 3 21.47 8.74 3.79
N ASP A 4 21.61 9.59 4.80
CA ASP A 4 20.93 9.37 6.07
C ASP A 4 19.41 9.59 5.94
N LEU A 5 18.68 9.36 7.04
CA LEU A 5 17.23 9.52 7.09
C LEU A 5 16.76 10.92 6.68
N ASN A 6 17.53 11.98 6.99
CA ASN A 6 17.15 13.37 6.71
C ASN A 6 17.45 13.78 5.27
N GLY A 7 18.24 13.00 4.52
CA GLY A 7 18.53 13.23 3.11
C GLY A 7 17.43 12.78 2.15
N LEU A 8 16.36 12.14 2.64
CA LEU A 8 15.23 11.72 1.81
C LEU A 8 14.46 12.93 1.26
N GLN A 9 14.15 12.90 -0.04
CA GLN A 9 13.38 13.96 -0.70
C GLN A 9 11.96 13.48 -0.99
N PHE A 10 10.97 14.27 -0.57
CA PHE A 10 9.55 13.97 -0.74
C PHE A 10 8.90 14.90 -1.75
N ASP A 11 8.09 14.33 -2.66
CA ASP A 11 7.33 15.10 -3.67
C ASP A 11 5.82 15.01 -3.45
N ASN A 12 5.36 13.86 -2.94
CA ASN A 12 3.98 13.64 -2.49
C ASN A 12 2.91 14.02 -3.53
N ARG A 13 3.12 13.71 -4.82
CA ARG A 13 2.22 14.10 -5.92
C ARG A 13 0.75 13.72 -5.67
N PHE A 14 0.51 12.49 -5.20
CA PHE A 14 -0.84 12.01 -4.87
C PHE A 14 -1.52 12.90 -3.82
N PHE A 15 -0.78 13.34 -2.80
CA PHE A 15 -1.29 14.23 -1.77
C PHE A 15 -1.50 15.65 -2.32
N ASN A 16 -0.53 16.18 -3.06
CA ASN A 16 -0.55 17.58 -3.47
C ASN A 16 -1.53 17.88 -4.62
N GLU A 17 -1.83 16.90 -5.48
CA GLU A 17 -2.60 17.13 -6.71
C GLU A 17 -4.05 16.63 -6.64
N LEU A 18 -4.33 15.60 -5.83
CA LEU A 18 -5.67 15.00 -5.74
C LEU A 18 -6.49 15.62 -4.61
N PRO A 19 -7.83 15.63 -4.71
CA PRO A 19 -8.67 16.25 -3.70
C PRO A 19 -8.65 15.45 -2.39
N ALA A 20 -8.37 16.15 -1.30
CA ALA A 20 -8.43 15.64 0.06
C ALA A 20 -9.86 15.72 0.62
N ASP A 21 -10.16 14.81 1.53
CA ASP A 21 -11.30 14.93 2.45
C ASP A 21 -11.09 16.17 3.34
N PRO A 22 -12.04 17.12 3.37
CA PRO A 22 -11.92 18.31 4.19
C PRO A 22 -12.00 18.02 5.70
N GLU A 23 -12.59 16.88 6.10
CA GLU A 23 -12.63 16.51 7.51
C GLU A 23 -11.35 15.82 7.97
N THR A 24 -10.75 16.34 9.04
CA THR A 24 -9.48 15.86 9.60
C THR A 24 -9.65 14.94 10.82
N ASN A 25 -10.87 14.83 11.37
CA ASN A 25 -11.13 13.97 12.52
C ASN A 25 -10.97 12.49 12.14
N ASN A 26 -10.20 11.72 12.90
CA ASN A 26 -9.98 10.30 12.59
C ASN A 26 -11.06 9.40 13.23
N HIS A 27 -12.13 9.13 12.50
CA HIS A 27 -13.17 8.18 12.87
C HIS A 27 -13.79 7.55 11.60
N PRO A 28 -14.28 6.30 11.66
CA PRO A 28 -14.88 5.63 10.51
C PRO A 28 -16.07 6.40 9.93
N ARG A 29 -16.06 6.68 8.61
CA ARG A 29 -17.14 7.42 7.93
C ARG A 29 -17.16 7.18 6.42
N HIS A 30 -18.27 7.54 5.78
CA HIS A 30 -18.35 7.65 4.32
C HIS A 30 -17.79 8.99 3.86
N ILE A 31 -17.00 8.96 2.78
CA ILE A 31 -16.27 10.09 2.22
C ILE A 31 -16.58 10.19 0.74
N GLU A 32 -16.96 11.38 0.28
CA GLU A 32 -17.30 11.69 -1.11
C GLU A 32 -16.45 12.86 -1.62
N GLY A 33 -16.27 12.96 -2.94
CA GLY A 33 -15.51 14.06 -3.55
C GLY A 33 -13.99 14.07 -3.28
N ALA A 34 -13.45 13.04 -2.64
CA ALA A 34 -12.04 12.97 -2.23
C ALA A 34 -11.37 11.63 -2.57
N CYS A 35 -10.07 11.68 -2.85
CA CYS A 35 -9.23 10.51 -3.11
C CYS A 35 -8.54 9.98 -1.84
N TYR A 36 -8.46 10.79 -0.79
CA TYR A 36 -7.80 10.42 0.48
C TYR A 36 -8.29 11.27 1.65
N SER A 37 -8.00 10.82 2.86
CA SER A 37 -8.12 11.61 4.09
C SER A 37 -6.76 11.72 4.75
N THR A 38 -6.45 12.91 5.29
CA THR A 38 -5.25 13.10 6.11
C THR A 38 -5.40 12.29 7.40
N VAL A 39 -4.36 11.55 7.77
CA VAL A 39 -4.38 10.73 8.99
C VAL A 39 -2.96 10.54 9.51
N ALA A 40 -2.77 10.76 10.80
CA ALA A 40 -1.51 10.45 11.47
C ALA A 40 -1.48 8.97 11.90
N PRO A 41 -0.34 8.27 11.77
CA PRO A 41 -0.15 6.97 12.40
C PRO A 41 -0.40 7.02 13.91
N LYS A 42 -0.88 5.91 14.48
CA LYS A 42 -1.00 5.74 15.92
C LYS A 42 0.40 5.52 16.51
N THR A 43 0.78 6.35 17.48
CA THR A 43 2.00 6.15 18.25
C THR A 43 2.00 4.78 18.95
N VAL A 44 3.11 4.07 18.81
CA VAL A 44 3.36 2.77 19.43
C VAL A 44 4.31 2.87 20.62
N SER A 45 4.16 1.95 21.56
CA SER A 45 4.77 1.97 22.89
C SER A 45 6.26 1.60 22.91
N SER A 46 6.68 0.63 22.10
CA SER A 46 8.06 0.13 22.09
C SER A 46 8.44 -0.35 20.68
N PRO A 47 8.73 0.58 19.76
CA PRO A 47 9.09 0.24 18.39
C PRO A 47 10.41 -0.52 18.37
N LYS A 48 10.41 -1.71 17.77
CA LYS A 48 11.62 -2.54 17.65
C LYS A 48 11.70 -3.17 16.28
N LEU A 49 12.75 -2.84 15.53
CA LEU A 49 13.04 -3.46 14.25
C LEU A 49 13.22 -4.97 14.39
N VAL A 50 12.52 -5.72 13.54
CA VAL A 50 12.69 -7.17 13.38
C VAL A 50 13.57 -7.45 12.16
N ALA A 51 13.25 -6.83 11.02
CA ALA A 51 13.99 -6.97 9.77
C ALA A 51 13.78 -5.75 8.86
N TYR A 52 14.72 -5.54 7.94
CA TYR A 52 14.58 -4.59 6.84
C TYR A 52 15.15 -5.20 5.54
N SER A 53 14.62 -4.80 4.38
CA SER A 53 15.16 -5.19 3.08
C SER A 53 16.24 -4.20 2.65
N LYS A 54 17.48 -4.69 2.54
CA LYS A 54 18.64 -3.87 2.17
C LYS A 54 18.47 -3.26 0.78
N GLU A 55 17.99 -4.05 -0.18
CA GLU A 55 17.78 -3.57 -1.56
C GLU A 55 16.69 -2.49 -1.64
N VAL A 56 15.64 -2.60 -0.82
CA VAL A 56 14.58 -1.58 -0.76
C VAL A 56 15.07 -0.32 -0.05
N ALA A 57 15.90 -0.46 0.99
CA ALA A 57 16.55 0.69 1.63
C ALA A 57 17.44 1.44 0.60
N GLU A 58 18.28 0.73 -0.13
CA GLU A 58 19.12 1.31 -1.19
C GLU A 58 18.28 1.92 -2.32
N LEU A 59 17.16 1.30 -2.70
CA LEU A 59 16.22 1.80 -3.71
C LEU A 59 15.68 3.19 -3.39
N ILE A 60 15.36 3.43 -2.11
CA ILE A 60 14.88 4.73 -1.63
C ILE A 60 16.00 5.64 -1.11
N GLY A 61 17.26 5.21 -1.22
CA GLY A 61 18.43 6.01 -0.88
C GLY A 61 18.88 5.96 0.58
N LEU A 62 18.42 5.00 1.39
CA LEU A 62 18.82 4.84 2.79
C LEU A 62 20.01 3.91 3.01
N ASP A 63 20.90 4.32 3.91
CA ASP A 63 22.11 3.55 4.25
C ASP A 63 21.86 2.54 5.38
N HIS A 64 22.68 1.49 5.42
CA HIS A 64 22.57 0.43 6.41
C HIS A 64 22.63 0.96 7.85
N LYS A 65 23.52 1.90 8.14
CA LYS A 65 23.70 2.43 9.50
C LYS A 65 22.43 3.19 9.92
N SER A 66 21.84 3.95 9.00
CA SER A 66 20.55 4.59 9.20
C SER A 66 19.45 3.57 9.48
N CYS A 67 19.37 2.48 8.72
CA CYS A 67 18.37 1.42 8.92
C CYS A 67 18.44 0.71 10.28
N LEU A 68 19.62 0.64 10.90
CA LEU A 68 19.79 0.05 12.23
C LEU A 68 19.59 1.04 13.39
N SER A 69 19.33 2.30 13.09
CA SER A 69 19.21 3.34 14.11
C SER A 69 17.85 3.28 14.84
N GLU A 70 17.82 3.80 16.06
CA GLU A 70 16.55 4.00 16.78
C GLU A 70 15.58 4.92 16.00
N PRO A 71 16.01 6.07 15.42
CA PRO A 71 15.16 6.91 14.58
C PRO A 71 14.47 6.14 13.44
N PHE A 72 15.15 5.20 12.77
CA PHE A 72 14.52 4.38 11.73
C PHE A 72 13.33 3.59 12.27
N SER A 73 13.49 2.94 13.44
CA SER A 73 12.39 2.21 14.07
C SER A 73 11.25 3.15 14.45
N GLN A 74 11.53 4.35 14.96
CA GLN A 74 10.51 5.35 15.32
C GLN A 74 9.74 5.85 14.09
N ILE A 75 10.42 6.12 12.97
CA ILE A 75 9.80 6.63 11.74
C ILE A 75 8.96 5.55 11.07
N PHE A 76 9.52 4.37 10.85
CA PHE A 76 8.86 3.29 10.12
C PHE A 76 7.89 2.45 10.98
N THR A 77 7.62 2.88 12.21
CA THR A 77 6.43 2.49 12.99
C THR A 77 5.42 3.63 13.15
N GLY A 78 5.72 4.83 12.63
CA GLY A 78 4.83 5.99 12.65
C GLY A 78 4.85 6.82 13.95
N ASN A 79 5.86 6.64 14.81
CA ASN A 79 6.02 7.47 16.01
C ASN A 79 6.58 8.87 15.70
N GLN A 80 7.33 8.96 14.60
CA GLN A 80 7.93 10.20 14.12
C GLN A 80 7.71 10.31 12.61
N LEU A 81 7.61 11.54 12.13
CA LEU A 81 7.58 11.83 10.70
C LEU A 81 8.84 12.62 10.36
N LEU A 82 9.44 12.31 9.22
CA LEU A 82 10.51 13.11 8.65
C LEU A 82 9.95 14.42 8.09
N GLU A 83 10.82 15.42 7.96
CA GLU A 83 10.48 16.63 7.21
C GLU A 83 10.05 16.26 5.79
N GLY A 84 8.94 16.83 5.31
CA GLY A 84 8.36 16.54 4.00
C GLY A 84 7.39 15.36 3.97
N MET A 85 7.31 14.50 4.99
CA MET A 85 6.27 13.46 5.05
C MET A 85 4.87 14.09 5.19
N GLN A 86 3.91 13.58 4.43
CA GLN A 86 2.51 13.98 4.47
C GLN A 86 1.66 12.71 4.56
N SER A 87 1.14 12.42 5.75
CA SER A 87 0.49 11.14 6.01
C SER A 87 -1.00 11.13 5.65
N TYR A 88 -1.42 10.10 4.91
CA TYR A 88 -2.79 9.96 4.42
C TYR A 88 -3.20 8.51 4.22
N ALA A 89 -4.52 8.28 4.18
CA ALA A 89 -5.11 7.00 3.82
C ALA A 89 -5.97 7.18 2.57
N GLN A 90 -5.85 6.28 1.59
CA GLN A 90 -6.58 6.37 0.33
C GLN A 90 -8.05 5.95 0.47
N CYS A 91 -8.92 6.66 -0.25
CA CYS A 91 -10.33 6.33 -0.42
C CYS A 91 -10.51 5.53 -1.71
N TYR A 92 -11.02 4.31 -1.61
CA TYR A 92 -11.34 3.47 -2.77
C TYR A 92 -12.53 2.56 -2.46
N GLY A 93 -13.14 1.99 -3.48
CA GLY A 93 -14.20 0.98 -3.37
C GLY A 93 -13.72 -0.37 -3.87
N GLY A 94 -14.63 -1.31 -4.08
CA GLY A 94 -14.24 -2.59 -4.67
C GLY A 94 -15.38 -3.60 -4.75
N HIS A 95 -15.23 -4.56 -5.65
CA HIS A 95 -16.03 -5.77 -5.69
C HIS A 95 -15.30 -6.85 -4.88
N GLN A 96 -15.93 -7.31 -3.82
CA GLN A 96 -15.43 -8.40 -2.99
C GLN A 96 -16.21 -9.67 -3.29
N PHE A 97 -15.51 -10.72 -3.72
CA PHE A 97 -16.12 -12.00 -4.12
C PHE A 97 -17.31 -11.81 -5.09
N GLY A 98 -17.12 -10.96 -6.10
CA GLY A 98 -18.13 -10.66 -7.13
C GLY A 98 -19.22 -9.66 -6.75
N ASN A 99 -19.27 -9.18 -5.50
CA ASN A 99 -20.31 -8.25 -5.05
C ASN A 99 -19.74 -6.86 -4.78
N TRP A 100 -20.45 -5.81 -5.18
CA TRP A 100 -20.06 -4.43 -4.85
C TRP A 100 -20.08 -4.20 -3.34
N ALA A 101 -18.93 -3.89 -2.76
CA ALA A 101 -18.77 -3.71 -1.31
C ALA A 101 -18.92 -2.23 -0.86
N GLY A 102 -19.23 -1.32 -1.79
CA GLY A 102 -19.31 0.11 -1.51
C GLY A 102 -17.93 0.72 -1.25
N GLN A 103 -17.88 1.69 -0.34
CA GLN A 103 -16.63 2.33 0.07
C GLN A 103 -15.81 1.38 0.97
N LEU A 104 -14.56 1.19 0.56
CA LEU A 104 -13.50 0.54 1.32
C LEU A 104 -12.48 1.61 1.72
N GLY A 105 -11.25 1.52 1.23
CA GLY A 105 -10.15 2.42 1.54
C GLY A 105 -9.07 1.75 2.38
N ASP A 106 -8.01 2.51 2.65
CA ASP A 106 -6.88 2.12 3.46
C ASP A 106 -7.30 1.97 4.94
N GLY A 107 -8.00 0.89 5.29
CA GLY A 107 -8.61 0.70 6.60
C GLY A 107 -7.65 0.33 7.73
N ARG A 108 -6.41 -0.02 7.38
CA ARG A 108 -5.30 -0.30 8.32
C ARG A 108 -3.94 0.06 7.71
N ALA A 109 -3.96 0.91 6.69
CA ALA A 109 -2.77 1.35 5.98
C ALA A 109 -2.72 2.87 6.03
N ILE A 110 -1.51 3.42 6.17
CA ILE A 110 -1.29 4.86 6.18
C ILE A 110 -0.04 5.12 5.32
N ASN A 111 -0.22 5.87 4.25
CA ASN A 111 0.88 6.36 3.41
C ASN A 111 1.60 7.47 4.18
N LEU A 112 2.93 7.45 4.23
CA LEU A 112 3.74 8.47 4.89
C LEU A 112 4.19 9.58 3.94
N GLY A 113 4.28 9.26 2.66
CA GLY A 113 4.76 10.16 1.62
C GLY A 113 5.32 9.39 0.42
N GLU A 114 5.63 10.14 -0.63
CA GLU A 114 6.26 9.67 -1.86
C GLU A 114 7.66 10.25 -1.97
N ILE A 115 8.66 9.37 -2.00
CA ILE A 115 10.08 9.72 -2.15
C ILE A 115 10.44 9.79 -3.63
N ILE A 116 11.30 10.75 -4.00
CA ILE A 116 12.04 10.71 -5.28
C ILE A 116 13.42 10.13 -5.01
N ASN A 117 13.76 9.01 -5.64
CA ASN A 117 15.09 8.42 -5.52
C ASN A 117 16.11 9.12 -6.44
N GLN A 118 17.37 8.70 -6.36
CA GLN A 118 18.47 9.31 -7.13
C GLN A 118 18.38 9.13 -8.65
N LYS A 119 17.51 8.23 -9.12
CA LYS A 119 17.22 8.02 -10.54
C LYS A 119 16.03 8.88 -11.02
N GLY A 120 15.43 9.68 -10.14
CA GLY A 120 14.20 10.41 -10.43
C GLY A 120 12.96 9.54 -10.43
N GLU A 121 13.02 8.33 -9.86
CA GLU A 121 11.88 7.43 -9.74
C GLU A 121 11.13 7.71 -8.43
N HIS A 122 9.80 7.61 -8.48
CA HIS A 122 8.94 7.89 -7.34
C HIS A 122 8.54 6.60 -6.62
N TRP A 123 8.59 6.64 -5.28
CA TRP A 123 8.28 5.50 -4.42
C TRP A 123 7.48 5.94 -3.20
N THR A 124 6.23 5.48 -3.12
CA THR A 124 5.35 5.71 -1.97
C THR A 124 5.70 4.76 -0.82
N LEU A 125 5.83 5.32 0.39
CA LEU A 125 5.99 4.58 1.64
C LEU A 125 4.63 4.40 2.32
N GLN A 126 4.24 3.17 2.65
CA GLN A 126 2.97 2.88 3.30
C GLN A 126 3.15 1.97 4.52
N LEU A 127 2.72 2.42 5.70
CA LEU A 127 2.71 1.60 6.90
C LEU A 127 1.40 0.82 7.01
N LYS A 128 1.50 -0.52 7.09
CA LYS A 128 0.36 -1.40 7.31
C LYS A 128 0.34 -1.91 8.75
N GLY A 129 -0.78 -1.70 9.44
CA GLY A 129 -0.94 -1.94 10.88
C GLY A 129 -0.73 -0.69 11.75
N ALA A 130 -0.64 0.50 11.14
CA ALA A 130 -0.28 1.75 11.81
C ALA A 130 -1.44 2.47 12.51
N GLY A 131 -2.59 1.80 12.70
CA GLY A 131 -3.73 2.35 13.43
C GLY A 131 -4.98 2.55 12.56
N LYS A 132 -6.03 3.08 13.22
CA LYS A 132 -7.31 3.33 12.56
C LYS A 132 -7.22 4.50 11.59
N THR A 133 -8.08 4.44 10.58
CA THR A 133 -8.31 5.48 9.60
C THR A 133 -9.83 5.68 9.44
N PRO A 134 -10.27 6.70 8.70
CA PRO A 134 -11.69 6.83 8.32
C PRO A 134 -12.27 5.63 7.56
N TYR A 135 -11.39 4.76 7.05
CA TYR A 135 -11.74 3.58 6.26
C TYR A 135 -11.70 2.27 7.06
N SER A 136 -11.38 2.32 8.36
CA SER A 136 -11.26 1.11 9.21
C SER A 136 -12.58 0.35 9.39
N ARG A 137 -13.74 0.97 9.09
CA ARG A 137 -15.07 0.42 9.38
C ARG A 137 -15.12 -0.01 10.86
N GLY A 138 -15.46 -1.26 11.16
CA GLY A 138 -15.46 -1.81 12.52
C GLY A 138 -14.11 -2.35 13.02
N ALA A 139 -13.05 -2.33 12.20
CA ALA A 139 -11.76 -2.93 12.54
C ALA A 139 -10.89 -2.01 13.42
N ASP A 140 -9.85 -2.59 14.04
CA ASP A 140 -8.94 -1.89 14.95
C ASP A 140 -7.80 -1.12 14.26
N GLY A 141 -7.59 -1.35 12.96
CA GLY A 141 -6.51 -0.72 12.19
C GLY A 141 -5.11 -1.30 12.45
N LEU A 142 -4.99 -2.39 13.20
CA LEU A 142 -3.71 -2.97 13.63
C LEU A 142 -3.38 -4.26 12.88
N ALA A 143 -2.09 -4.62 12.86
CA ALA A 143 -1.60 -5.89 12.32
C ALA A 143 -0.78 -6.64 13.38
N VAL A 144 -0.69 -7.97 13.20
CA VAL A 144 0.06 -8.86 14.10
C VAL A 144 1.33 -9.35 13.41
N LEU A 145 2.33 -9.71 14.21
CA LEU A 145 3.64 -10.16 13.73
C LEU A 145 3.54 -11.25 12.67
N ARG A 146 2.69 -12.25 12.86
CA ARG A 146 2.53 -13.38 11.92
C ARG A 146 2.10 -12.94 10.52
N SER A 147 1.08 -12.09 10.40
CA SER A 147 0.66 -11.57 9.10
C SER A 147 1.72 -10.65 8.49
N SER A 148 2.39 -9.86 9.33
CA SER A 148 3.40 -8.89 8.91
C SER A 148 4.68 -9.58 8.39
N VAL A 149 5.13 -10.67 9.05
CA VAL A 149 6.23 -11.52 8.58
C VAL A 149 5.90 -12.13 7.22
N ARG A 150 4.69 -12.70 7.08
CA ARG A 150 4.25 -13.30 5.81
C ARG A 150 4.26 -12.30 4.66
N GLU A 151 3.79 -11.07 4.89
CA GLU A 151 3.78 -10.03 3.87
C GLU A 151 5.19 -9.52 3.53
N PHE A 152 6.03 -9.29 4.55
CA PHE A 152 7.42 -8.86 4.36
C PHE A 152 8.21 -9.88 3.51
N LEU A 153 8.20 -11.15 3.91
CA LEU A 153 8.95 -12.21 3.21
C LEU A 153 8.40 -12.43 1.79
N CYS A 154 7.08 -12.47 1.64
CA CYS A 154 6.44 -12.76 0.35
C CYS A 154 6.66 -11.66 -0.68
N SER A 155 6.63 -10.38 -0.25
CA SER A 155 6.90 -9.24 -1.12
C SER A 155 8.30 -9.36 -1.75
N GLU A 156 9.31 -9.68 -0.95
CA GLU A 156 10.68 -9.77 -1.43
C GLU A 156 10.95 -11.08 -2.19
N ALA A 157 10.33 -12.20 -1.78
CA ALA A 157 10.39 -13.45 -2.52
C ALA A 157 9.82 -13.31 -3.93
N MET A 158 8.67 -12.65 -4.08
CA MET A 158 8.05 -12.38 -5.38
C MET A 158 8.96 -11.53 -6.27
N PHE A 159 9.61 -10.51 -5.70
CA PHE A 159 10.58 -9.69 -6.42
C PHE A 159 11.75 -10.53 -6.95
N HIS A 160 12.38 -11.36 -6.10
CA HIS A 160 13.51 -12.20 -6.51
C HIS A 160 13.12 -13.35 -7.45
N LEU A 161 11.85 -13.78 -7.45
CA LEU A 161 11.29 -14.68 -8.45
C LEU A 161 11.03 -13.97 -9.79
N GLY A 162 11.21 -12.66 -9.88
CA GLY A 162 10.92 -11.86 -11.06
C GLY A 162 9.42 -11.67 -11.30
N VAL A 163 8.61 -11.68 -10.24
CA VAL A 163 7.18 -11.37 -10.29
C VAL A 163 6.98 -9.89 -9.92
N PRO A 164 6.27 -9.09 -10.73
CA PRO A 164 5.93 -7.71 -10.36
C PRO A 164 5.17 -7.65 -9.04
N THR A 165 5.65 -6.85 -8.08
CA THR A 165 5.15 -6.83 -6.71
C THR A 165 5.40 -5.49 -6.01
N THR A 166 4.56 -5.15 -5.04
CA THR A 166 4.97 -4.20 -3.99
C THR A 166 6.15 -4.76 -3.21
N ARG A 167 7.03 -3.88 -2.74
CA ARG A 167 8.22 -4.21 -1.96
C ARG A 167 7.99 -3.99 -0.48
N ALA A 168 8.83 -4.55 0.38
CA ALA A 168 8.76 -4.35 1.83
C ALA A 168 10.08 -3.79 2.37
N LEU A 169 10.06 -2.55 2.86
CA LEU A 169 11.23 -1.89 3.44
C LEU A 169 11.56 -2.45 4.82
N SER A 170 10.58 -2.54 5.71
CA SER A 170 10.82 -2.90 7.11
C SER A 170 9.67 -3.65 7.75
N LEU A 171 10.00 -4.42 8.78
CA LEU A 171 9.11 -5.09 9.70
C LEU A 171 9.54 -4.72 11.12
N ALA A 172 8.63 -4.17 11.91
CA ALA A 172 8.90 -3.77 13.29
C ALA A 172 7.77 -4.21 14.24
N LEU A 173 8.14 -4.57 15.47
CA LEU A 173 7.22 -4.75 16.59
C LEU A 173 6.80 -3.40 17.12
N THR A 174 5.58 -3.33 17.63
CA THR A 174 5.00 -2.08 18.16
C THR A 174 5.09 -1.99 19.69
N GLY A 175 5.20 -3.14 20.37
CA GLY A 175 5.20 -3.27 21.83
C GLY A 175 3.83 -3.63 22.41
N GLU A 176 2.75 -3.43 21.65
CA GLU A 176 1.39 -3.81 22.04
C GLU A 176 1.08 -5.28 21.75
N GLN A 177 0.06 -5.79 22.43
CA GLN A 177 -0.63 -7.04 22.08
C GLN A 177 -1.92 -6.72 21.34
N VAL A 178 -2.20 -7.49 20.29
CA VAL A 178 -3.37 -7.33 19.43
C VAL A 178 -4.14 -8.63 19.42
N VAL A 179 -5.42 -8.58 19.77
CA VAL A 179 -6.26 -9.78 19.86
C VAL A 179 -6.71 -10.21 18.46
N ARG A 180 -6.44 -11.45 18.08
CA ARG A 180 -6.89 -12.05 16.82
C ARG A 180 -7.41 -13.45 17.06
N ASP A 181 -8.39 -13.82 16.24
CA ASP A 181 -8.79 -15.19 16.05
C ASP A 181 -8.13 -15.70 14.76
N MET A 182 -7.05 -16.46 14.91
CA MET A 182 -6.25 -16.91 13.76
C MET A 182 -6.98 -17.92 12.89
N PHE A 183 -7.85 -18.75 13.48
CA PHE A 183 -8.53 -19.85 12.80
C PHE A 183 -10.02 -19.57 12.55
N TYR A 184 -10.51 -18.40 12.97
CA TYR A 184 -11.92 -18.04 12.92
C TYR A 184 -12.81 -19.07 13.66
N ASP A 185 -12.29 -19.67 14.74
CA ASP A 185 -12.94 -20.73 15.53
C ASP A 185 -13.61 -20.21 16.82
N GLY A 186 -13.62 -18.89 17.01
CA GLY A 186 -14.14 -18.18 18.18
C GLY A 186 -13.13 -18.04 19.32
N ARG A 187 -11.89 -18.52 19.18
CA ARG A 187 -10.89 -18.57 20.27
C ARG A 187 -9.80 -17.52 20.09
N ALA A 188 -10.18 -16.26 20.17
CA ALA A 188 -9.27 -15.14 20.01
C ALA A 188 -8.18 -15.12 21.10
N LYS A 189 -6.93 -14.81 20.72
CA LYS A 189 -5.77 -14.72 21.60
C LYS A 189 -4.96 -13.45 21.31
N PRO A 190 -4.24 -12.90 22.30
CA PRO A 190 -3.28 -11.83 22.06
C PRO A 190 -2.11 -12.36 21.21
N GLU A 191 -1.77 -11.63 20.15
CA GLU A 191 -0.55 -11.80 19.35
C GLU A 191 0.27 -10.49 19.39
N PRO A 192 1.61 -10.53 19.28
CA PRO A 192 2.42 -9.32 19.21
C PRO A 192 2.01 -8.42 18.03
N GLY A 193 1.79 -7.14 18.30
CA GLY A 193 1.53 -6.13 17.28
C GLY A 193 2.77 -5.87 16.43
N ALA A 194 2.56 -5.67 15.13
CA ALA A 194 3.64 -5.37 14.18
C ALA A 194 3.19 -4.46 13.05
N ILE A 195 4.12 -3.69 12.50
CA ILE A 195 3.95 -2.82 11.34
C ILE A 195 4.90 -3.28 10.23
N VAL A 196 4.40 -3.29 9.00
CA VAL A 196 5.23 -3.42 7.78
C VAL A 196 5.23 -2.09 7.05
N CYS A 197 6.42 -1.60 6.70
CA CYS A 197 6.55 -0.51 5.73
C CYS A 197 6.63 -1.11 4.32
N ARG A 198 5.57 -0.93 3.54
CA ARG A 198 5.46 -1.30 2.13
C ARG A 198 5.96 -0.17 1.25
N VAL A 199 6.52 -0.52 0.10
CA VAL A 199 7.07 0.43 -0.87
C VAL A 199 6.59 0.06 -2.28
N ALA A 200 6.05 1.02 -3.02
CA ALA A 200 5.60 0.83 -4.39
C ALA A 200 5.63 2.18 -5.14
N PRO A 201 5.69 2.19 -6.48
CA PRO A 201 5.56 3.45 -7.23
C PRO A 201 4.20 4.12 -6.94
N SER A 202 3.13 3.31 -6.89
CA SER A 202 1.79 3.74 -6.53
C SER A 202 1.02 2.60 -5.84
N PHE A 203 0.12 2.97 -4.93
CA PHE A 203 -0.86 2.07 -4.30
C PHE A 203 -2.26 2.19 -4.92
N THR A 204 -2.40 2.88 -6.06
CA THR A 204 -3.67 2.99 -6.79
C THR A 204 -4.15 1.62 -7.29
N ARG A 205 -5.45 1.36 -7.11
CA ARG A 205 -6.10 0.07 -7.38
C ARG A 205 -7.21 0.25 -8.40
N PHE A 206 -7.74 -0.84 -8.96
CA PHE A 206 -8.96 -0.77 -9.79
C PHE A 206 -10.12 -0.18 -8.98
N GLY A 207 -10.22 -0.57 -7.71
CA GLY A 207 -11.19 -0.02 -6.75
C GLY A 207 -11.16 1.50 -6.58
N SER A 208 -10.00 2.15 -6.80
CA SER A 208 -9.86 3.61 -6.71
C SER A 208 -10.69 4.32 -7.79
N PHE A 209 -10.79 3.74 -8.98
CA PHE A 209 -11.59 4.27 -10.09
C PHE A 209 -13.06 3.83 -10.02
N GLN A 210 -13.31 2.63 -9.49
CA GLN A 210 -14.68 2.09 -9.38
C GLN A 210 -15.56 2.93 -8.42
N LEU A 211 -14.99 3.47 -7.35
CA LEU A 211 -15.75 4.25 -6.38
C LEU A 211 -16.37 5.53 -6.97
N PRO A 212 -15.60 6.48 -7.53
CA PRO A 212 -16.19 7.67 -8.15
C PRO A 212 -17.11 7.30 -9.33
N ALA A 213 -16.76 6.27 -10.12
CA ALA A 213 -17.61 5.79 -11.20
C ALA A 213 -19.00 5.31 -10.70
N SER A 214 -19.04 4.52 -9.62
CA SER A 214 -20.28 4.03 -9.01
C SER A 214 -21.19 5.13 -8.46
N ARG A 215 -20.59 6.29 -8.12
CA ARG A 215 -21.29 7.47 -7.58
C ARG A 215 -21.72 8.46 -8.65
N GLY A 216 -21.32 8.24 -9.91
CA GLY A 216 -21.51 9.21 -10.99
C GLY A 216 -20.61 10.45 -10.86
N ASP A 217 -19.57 10.41 -10.03
CA ASP A 217 -18.61 11.50 -9.86
C ASP A 217 -17.56 11.49 -10.98
N ILE A 218 -18.00 11.90 -12.16
CA ILE A 218 -17.19 11.90 -13.38
C ILE A 218 -16.02 12.88 -13.27
N ALA A 219 -16.18 13.98 -12.53
CA ALA A 219 -15.11 14.96 -12.34
C ALA A 219 -13.95 14.37 -11.53
N LEU A 220 -14.24 13.73 -10.39
CA LEU A 220 -13.24 13.06 -9.57
C LEU A 220 -12.60 11.89 -10.33
N LEU A 221 -13.41 11.07 -11.00
CA LEU A 221 -12.93 9.95 -11.82
C LEU A 221 -11.93 10.44 -12.88
N LYS A 222 -12.30 11.46 -13.65
CA LYS A 222 -11.41 12.01 -14.69
C LYS A 222 -10.12 12.55 -14.08
N LYS A 223 -10.20 13.29 -12.97
CA LYS A 223 -9.02 13.84 -12.29
C LYS A 223 -8.06 12.74 -11.84
N LEU A 224 -8.58 11.65 -11.28
CA LEU A 224 -7.78 10.50 -10.87
C LEU A 224 -7.15 9.78 -12.06
N VAL A 225 -7.90 9.57 -13.15
CA VAL A 225 -7.38 8.95 -14.39
C VAL A 225 -6.28 9.79 -15.01
N ASP A 226 -6.49 11.10 -15.16
CA ASP A 226 -5.50 12.02 -15.71
C ASP A 226 -4.22 12.00 -14.86
N PHE A 227 -4.36 12.09 -13.53
CA PHE A 227 -3.25 12.02 -12.58
C PHE A 227 -2.46 10.72 -12.75
N THR A 228 -3.13 9.56 -12.76
CA THR A 228 -2.46 8.26 -12.90
C THR A 228 -1.74 8.14 -14.23
N ILE A 229 -2.32 8.61 -15.34
CA ILE A 229 -1.66 8.56 -16.65
C ILE A 229 -0.41 9.45 -16.66
N VAL A 230 -0.53 10.70 -16.20
CA VAL A 230 0.59 11.65 -16.21
C VAL A 230 1.75 11.15 -15.36
N ASN A 231 1.45 10.54 -14.21
CA ASN A 231 2.46 10.21 -13.20
C ASN A 231 2.99 8.78 -13.28
N ASP A 232 2.16 7.82 -13.68
CA ASP A 232 2.51 6.39 -13.70
C ASP A 232 2.65 5.82 -15.13
N PHE A 233 2.09 6.49 -16.15
CA PHE A 233 2.14 6.08 -17.55
C PHE A 233 2.53 7.24 -18.51
N PRO A 234 3.56 8.05 -18.19
CA PRO A 234 3.88 9.27 -18.94
C PRO A 234 4.21 9.02 -20.42
N HIS A 235 4.67 7.80 -20.77
CA HIS A 235 4.96 7.39 -22.14
C HIS A 235 3.74 7.33 -23.05
N LEU A 236 2.52 7.31 -22.49
CA LEU A 236 1.27 7.34 -23.25
C LEU A 236 0.89 8.74 -23.74
N GLY A 237 1.56 9.77 -23.24
CA GLY A 237 1.33 11.16 -23.63
C GLY A 237 0.22 11.85 -22.83
N LYS A 238 -0.33 12.93 -23.39
CA LYS A 238 -1.31 13.77 -22.70
C LYS A 238 -2.67 13.04 -22.58
N PRO A 239 -3.35 13.11 -21.42
CA PRO A 239 -4.69 12.55 -21.25
C PRO A 239 -5.69 13.06 -22.29
N ASP A 240 -6.14 12.15 -23.14
CA ASP A 240 -7.22 12.32 -24.10
C ASP A 240 -7.89 10.95 -24.37
N LYS A 241 -8.87 10.91 -25.27
CA LYS A 241 -9.61 9.68 -25.59
C LYS A 241 -8.71 8.56 -26.10
N ALA A 242 -7.72 8.86 -26.95
CA ALA A 242 -6.82 7.85 -27.50
C ALA A 242 -5.88 7.33 -26.41
N CYS A 243 -5.37 8.22 -25.56
CA CYS A 243 -4.54 7.89 -24.41
C CYS A 243 -5.29 6.98 -23.42
N TYR A 244 -6.56 7.24 -23.11
CA TYR A 244 -7.35 6.37 -22.21
C TYR A 244 -7.50 4.95 -22.75
N LEU A 245 -7.71 4.80 -24.07
CA LEU A 245 -7.82 3.49 -24.71
C LEU A 245 -6.48 2.74 -24.69
N ALA A 246 -5.38 3.45 -24.94
CA ALA A 246 -4.03 2.90 -24.85
C ALA A 246 -3.70 2.47 -23.41
N TRP A 247 -4.02 3.31 -22.43
CA TRP A 247 -3.83 3.04 -21.01
C TRP A 247 -4.62 1.81 -20.55
N PHE A 248 -5.90 1.70 -20.91
CA PHE A 248 -6.70 0.53 -20.60
C PHE A 248 -6.11 -0.76 -21.20
N LYS A 249 -5.64 -0.71 -22.45
CA LYS A 249 -4.95 -1.84 -23.09
C LYS A 249 -3.69 -2.23 -22.31
N GLU A 250 -2.88 -1.27 -21.87
CA GLU A 250 -1.67 -1.54 -21.10
C GLU A 250 -1.98 -2.12 -19.72
N ILE A 251 -3.01 -1.64 -19.03
CA ILE A 251 -3.48 -2.24 -17.76
C ILE A 251 -3.86 -3.71 -17.96
N CYS A 252 -4.60 -4.03 -19.03
CA CYS A 252 -4.95 -5.41 -19.35
C CYS A 252 -3.71 -6.28 -19.57
N GLN A 253 -2.71 -5.76 -20.30
CA GLN A 253 -1.45 -6.48 -20.55
C GLN A 253 -0.66 -6.71 -19.26
N LYS A 254 -0.42 -5.67 -18.46
CA LYS A 254 0.30 -5.78 -17.17
C LYS A 254 -0.39 -6.73 -16.20
N THR A 255 -1.73 -6.70 -16.16
CA THR A 255 -2.51 -7.62 -15.32
C THR A 255 -2.39 -9.07 -15.79
N ALA A 256 -2.43 -9.30 -17.11
CA ALA A 256 -2.23 -10.63 -17.68
C ALA A 256 -0.81 -11.14 -17.40
N GLU A 257 0.21 -10.31 -17.57
CA GLU A 257 1.61 -10.62 -17.23
C GLU A 257 1.76 -11.01 -15.75
N MET A 258 1.19 -10.22 -14.84
CA MET A 258 1.19 -10.52 -13.40
C MET A 258 0.59 -11.90 -13.11
N VAL A 259 -0.57 -12.21 -13.68
CA VAL A 259 -1.24 -13.52 -13.48
C VAL A 259 -0.42 -14.65 -14.12
N ILE A 260 0.17 -14.45 -15.30
CA ILE A 260 1.08 -15.44 -15.91
C ILE A 260 2.26 -15.73 -14.99
N HIS A 261 2.84 -14.69 -14.38
CA HIS A 261 3.91 -14.86 -13.40
C HIS A 261 3.47 -15.64 -12.16
N TRP A 262 2.23 -15.45 -11.69
CA TRP A 262 1.66 -16.24 -10.59
C TRP A 262 1.53 -17.71 -10.95
N GLN A 263 0.93 -18.01 -12.11
CA GLN A 263 0.81 -19.39 -12.59
C GLN A 263 2.19 -20.05 -12.77
N ARG A 264 3.17 -19.31 -13.32
CA ARG A 264 4.54 -19.79 -13.53
C ARG A 264 5.22 -20.25 -12.24
N VAL A 265 4.95 -19.60 -11.11
CA VAL A 265 5.60 -19.90 -9.81
C VAL A 265 4.68 -20.67 -8.85
N GLY A 266 3.50 -21.11 -9.31
CA GLY A 266 2.52 -21.81 -8.48
C GLY A 266 1.98 -20.95 -7.33
N PHE A 267 1.88 -19.63 -7.52
CA PHE A 267 1.39 -18.71 -6.49
C PHE A 267 -0.14 -18.57 -6.55
N VAL A 268 -0.79 -18.72 -5.39
CA VAL A 268 -2.22 -18.50 -5.19
C VAL A 268 -2.41 -17.30 -4.28
N HIS A 269 -2.94 -16.20 -4.83
CA HIS A 269 -3.16 -14.95 -4.08
C HIS A 269 -4.25 -15.07 -3.00
N GLY A 270 -5.28 -15.87 -3.27
CA GLY A 270 -6.42 -16.13 -2.38
C GLY A 270 -7.51 -15.04 -2.37
N VAL A 271 -7.20 -13.77 -2.66
CA VAL A 271 -8.18 -12.67 -2.61
C VAL A 271 -8.02 -11.68 -3.77
N MET A 272 -8.45 -12.08 -4.97
CA MET A 272 -8.41 -11.24 -6.18
C MET A 272 -9.63 -10.31 -6.31
N ASN A 273 -9.96 -9.62 -5.22
CA ASN A 273 -10.97 -8.56 -5.25
C ASN A 273 -10.45 -7.36 -6.03
N THR A 274 -11.32 -6.52 -6.60
CA THR A 274 -10.87 -5.38 -7.43
C THR A 274 -10.15 -4.30 -6.62
N ASP A 275 -10.36 -4.23 -5.31
CA ASP A 275 -9.54 -3.43 -4.41
C ASP A 275 -8.12 -3.98 -4.23
N ASN A 276 -7.84 -5.25 -4.52
CA ASN A 276 -6.51 -5.86 -4.46
C ASN A 276 -5.84 -5.99 -5.85
N MET A 277 -6.37 -5.30 -6.86
CA MET A 277 -5.74 -5.26 -8.19
C MET A 277 -5.03 -3.93 -8.38
N SER A 278 -3.70 -3.95 -8.38
CA SER A 278 -2.88 -2.77 -8.66
C SER A 278 -3.09 -2.29 -10.09
N ILE A 279 -3.21 -0.97 -10.28
CA ILE A 279 -3.29 -0.37 -11.62
C ILE A 279 -2.01 -0.60 -12.45
N LEU A 280 -0.89 -0.87 -11.78
CA LEU A 280 0.43 -1.10 -12.37
C LEU A 280 0.72 -2.59 -12.65
N GLY A 281 -0.23 -3.49 -12.38
CA GLY A 281 -0.01 -4.94 -12.49
C GLY A 281 0.97 -5.48 -11.45
N LEU A 282 1.03 -4.87 -10.25
CA LEU A 282 1.83 -5.36 -9.14
C LEU A 282 1.01 -6.31 -8.26
N THR A 283 1.65 -7.41 -7.84
CA THR A 283 1.15 -8.23 -6.73
C THR A 283 1.10 -7.38 -5.46
N ILE A 284 -0.05 -7.35 -4.80
CA ILE A 284 -0.34 -6.40 -3.71
C ILE A 284 -1.27 -7.04 -2.67
N ASP A 285 -1.08 -6.70 -1.39
CA ASP A 285 -1.92 -7.16 -0.27
C ASP A 285 -1.89 -8.68 0.00
N TYR A 286 -0.71 -9.14 0.42
CA TYR A 286 -0.44 -10.50 0.86
C TYR A 286 -1.22 -10.89 2.13
N GLY A 287 -2.40 -11.48 1.94
CA GLY A 287 -3.25 -12.02 3.00
C GLY A 287 -3.17 -13.56 3.09
N PRO A 288 -4.26 -14.27 2.76
CA PRO A 288 -4.31 -15.74 2.79
C PRO A 288 -3.72 -16.35 1.51
N TYR A 289 -2.53 -15.93 1.13
CA TYR A 289 -1.83 -16.52 -0.02
C TYR A 289 -1.30 -17.92 0.30
N GLY A 290 -1.00 -18.69 -0.75
CA GLY A 290 -0.26 -19.94 -0.69
C GLY A 290 0.61 -20.15 -1.92
N TRP A 291 1.61 -21.02 -1.79
CA TRP A 291 2.31 -21.62 -2.91
C TRP A 291 1.83 -23.06 -3.03
N LEU A 292 1.68 -23.55 -4.26
CA LEU A 292 1.48 -24.98 -4.49
C LEU A 292 2.70 -25.74 -3.95
N GLU A 293 2.45 -26.68 -3.04
CA GLU A 293 3.45 -27.66 -2.60
C GLU A 293 3.43 -28.84 -3.59
N ASP A 294 2.34 -29.60 -3.56
CA ASP A 294 1.98 -30.52 -4.64
C ASP A 294 1.12 -29.79 -5.69
N PHE A 295 1.27 -30.18 -6.95
CA PHE A 295 0.46 -29.62 -8.03
C PHE A 295 -1.00 -30.06 -7.89
N ASP A 296 -1.88 -29.08 -7.63
CA ASP A 296 -3.34 -29.23 -7.57
C ASP A 296 -3.98 -28.07 -8.36
N PRO A 297 -4.47 -28.30 -9.60
CA PRO A 297 -4.90 -27.25 -10.53
C PRO A 297 -6.27 -26.63 -10.24
#